data_AF-A0A1W1XYL1-F1
#
_entry.id   AF-A0A1W1XYL1-F1
#
_cell.length_a   1.000
_cell.length_b   1.000
_cell.length_c   1.000
_cell.angle_alpha   90.00
_cell.angle_beta   90.00
_cell.angle_gamma   90.00
#
_symmetry.space_group_name_H-M   'P 1'
#
loop_
_entity.id
_entity.type
_entity.pdbx_description
1 polymer ?
#
loop_
_entity_poly.entity_id
_entity_poly.type
_entity_poly.pdbx_seq_one_letter_code
_entity_poly.pdbx_strand_id
1 'polypeptide(L)' 'MSGSGYEWDHYNRLTSVRSDQVLTQFAYDPLGRRLYSRTVSPFNANPRWVESMCTDEG' A
#
# COMPACT_ATOMS: atom_id res chain seq x y z
N MET A 1 1.87 -20.20 0.03
CA MET A 1 3.00 -19.41 0.60
C MET A 1 2.58 -17.96 0.58
N SER A 2 2.41 -17.33 1.74
CA SER A 2 2.43 -15.87 1.79
C SER A 2 3.89 -15.45 1.58
N GLY A 3 4.15 -14.63 0.56
CA GLY A 3 5.49 -14.16 0.25
C GLY A 3 5.68 -12.74 0.75
N SER A 4 6.69 -12.52 1.58
CA SER A 4 7.23 -11.18 1.84
C SER A 4 8.34 -10.86 0.83
N GLY A 5 8.40 -9.62 0.38
CA GLY A 5 9.34 -9.17 -0.65
C GLY A 5 9.66 -7.69 -0.55
N TYR A 6 10.87 -7.34 -0.99
CA TYR A 6 11.38 -5.97 -1.00
C TYR A 6 11.89 -5.62 -2.39
N GLU A 7 11.54 -4.43 -2.88
CA GLU A 7 12.03 -3.90 -4.15
C GLU A 7 12.83 -2.63 -3.92
N TRP A 8 13.92 -2.48 -4.67
CA TRP A 8 14.86 -1.38 -4.56
C TRP A 8 15.11 -0.76 -5.93
N ASP A 9 15.38 0.54 -5.98
CA ASP A 9 15.83 1.21 -7.20
C ASP A 9 17.36 1.18 -7.38
N HIS A 10 17.85 1.67 -8.51
CA HIS A 10 19.29 1.74 -8.83
C HIS A 10 20.11 2.62 -7.86
N TYR A 11 19.45 3.46 -7.06
CA TYR A 11 20.08 4.28 -6.03
C TYR A 11 20.09 3.61 -4.65
N ASN A 12 19.75 2.32 -4.60
CA ASN A 12 19.66 1.54 -3.36
C ASN A 12 18.62 2.12 -2.39
N ARG A 13 17.48 2.58 -2.91
CA ARG A 13 16.34 3.07 -2.10
C ARG A 13 15.18 2.09 -2.20
N LEU A 14 14.54 1.81 -1.05
CA LEU A 14 13.39 0.90 -0.96
C LEU A 14 12.17 1.52 -1.63
N THR A 15 11.67 0.92 -2.72
CA THR A 15 10.52 1.41 -3.49
C THR A 15 9.24 0.61 -3.20
N SER A 16 9.35 -0.66 -2.79
CA SER A 16 8.19 -1.46 -2.41
C SER A 16 8.47 -2.46 -1.30
N VAL A 17 7.48 -2.63 -0.42
CA VAL A 17 7.38 -3.73 0.55
C VAL A 17 6.10 -4.48 0.26
N ARG A 18 6.21 -5.79 0.05
CA ARG A 18 5.08 -6.71 0.01
C ARG A 18 5.14 -7.60 1.25
N SER A 19 4.04 -7.67 1.99
CA SER A 19 3.86 -8.64 3.08
C SER A 19 2.43 -9.12 3.07
N ASP A 20 2.22 -10.44 2.97
CA ASP A 20 0.89 -11.04 2.89
C ASP A 20 0.05 -10.48 1.74
N GLN A 21 -0.89 -9.61 2.07
CA GLN A 21 -1.79 -8.92 1.13
C GLN A 21 -1.61 -7.41 1.16
N VAL A 22 -0.61 -6.92 1.88
CA VAL A 22 -0.28 -5.51 2.03
C VAL A 22 0.85 -5.15 1.08
N LEU A 23 0.61 -4.14 0.26
CA LEU A 23 1.60 -3.52 -0.60
C LEU A 23 1.82 -2.08 -0.16
N THR A 24 3.04 -1.75 0.25
CA THR A 24 3.46 -0.37 0.48
C THR A 24 4.41 0.05 -0.62
N GLN A 25 4.16 1.21 -1.21
CA GLN A 25 4.98 1.85 -2.24
C GLN A 25 5.53 3.18 -1.75
N PHE A 26 6.75 3.49 -2.16
CA PHE A 26 7.44 4.73 -1.82
C PHE A 26 7.91 5.43 -3.10
N ALA A 27 7.85 6.74 -3.11
CA ALA A 27 8.50 7.56 -4.12
C ALA A 27 9.47 8.55 -3.47
N TYR A 28 10.50 8.90 -4.23
CA TYR A 28 11.58 9.77 -3.77
C TYR A 28 11.82 10.86 -4.81
N ASP A 29 12.21 12.04 -4.32
CA ASP A 29 12.78 13.07 -5.18
C ASP A 29 14.23 12.73 -5.60
N PRO A 30 14.85 13.49 -6.51
CA PRO A 30 16.23 13.26 -6.92
C PRO A 30 17.26 13.41 -5.79
N LEU A 31 16.96 14.15 -4.72
CA LEU A 31 17.83 14.32 -3.56
C LEU A 31 17.70 13.14 -2.56
N GLY A 32 16.82 12.18 -2.83
CA GLY A 32 16.62 11.00 -1.99
C GLY A 32 15.62 11.20 -0.85
N ARG A 33 14.92 12.33 -0.79
CA ARG A 33 13.86 12.53 0.21
C ARG A 33 12.60 11.81 -0.23
N ARG A 34 11.91 11.17 0.70
CA ARG A 34 10.64 10.48 0.42
C ARG A 34 9.54 11.51 0.17
N LEU A 35 8.89 11.44 -0.99
CA LEU A 35 7.77 12.30 -1.37
C LEU A 35 6.45 11.78 -0.82
N TYR A 36 6.23 10.47 -0.87
CA TYR A 36 5.05 9.83 -0.30
C TYR A 36 5.28 8.37 0.07
N SER A 37 4.34 7.83 0.87
CA SER A 37 4.14 6.40 1.06
C SER A 37 2.68 6.05 0.83
N ARG A 38 2.40 5.03 0.01
CA ARG A 38 1.04 4.55 -0.26
C ARG A 38 0.94 3.08 0.16
N THR A 39 0.02 2.78 1.07
CA THR A 39 -0.24 1.41 1.53
C THR A 39 -1.61 0.95 1.05
N VAL A 40 -1.64 -0.16 0.33
CA VAL A 40 -2.85 -0.87 -0.07
C VAL A 40 -2.90 -2.16 0.73
N SER A 41 -3.95 -2.32 1.53
CA SER A 41 -4.33 -3.57 2.15
C SER A 41 -5.78 -3.91 1.76
N PRO A 42 -6.15 -5.18 1.72
CA PRO A 42 -7.54 -5.56 1.49
C PRO A 42 -8.49 -5.05 2.59
N PHE A 43 -7.97 -4.66 3.76
CA PHE A 43 -8.76 -4.09 4.86
C PHE A 43 -8.96 -2.56 4.75
N ASN A 44 -8.05 -1.84 4.08
CA ASN A 44 -8.15 -0.38 3.90
C ASN A 44 -8.63 0.02 2.49
N ALA A 45 -8.66 -0.91 1.54
CA ALA A 45 -9.35 -0.74 0.28
C ALA A 45 -10.85 -0.73 0.60
N ASN A 46 -11.49 0.45 0.53
CA ASN A 46 -12.93 0.59 0.76
C ASN A 46 -13.67 -0.52 -0.02
N PRO A 47 -14.19 -1.56 0.65
CA PRO A 47 -14.97 -2.58 -0.03
C PRO A 47 -16.25 -1.86 -0.42
N ARG A 48 -16.58 -1.84 -1.71
CA ARG A 48 -17.82 -1.21 -2.23
C ARG A 48 -19.11 -1.73 -1.56
N TRP A 49 -19.01 -2.71 -0.67
CA TRP A 49 -20.09 -3.29 0.12
C TRP A 49 -20.21 -2.72 1.55
N VAL A 50 -19.21 -2.00 2.07
CA VAL A 50 -19.28 -1.36 3.40
C VAL A 50 -20.22 -0.16 3.38
N GLU A 51 -20.26 0.60 2.27
CA GLU A 51 -21.26 1.67 2.08
C GLU A 51 -22.70 1.14 2.03
N SER A 52 -22.91 -0.08 1.52
CA SER A 52 -24.25 -0.70 1.44
C SER A 52 -24.73 -1.33 2.76
N MET A 53 -23.86 -1.55 3.75
CA MET A 53 -24.24 -2.10 5.06
C MET A 53 -24.64 -1.02 6.08
N CYS A 54 -24.37 0.26 5.80
CA CYS A 54 -24.77 1.38 6.67
C CYS A 54 -26.05 2.10 6.22
N THR A 55 -26.80 1.55 5.25
CA THR A 55 -28.13 2.06 4.86
C THR A 55 -29.18 0.96 5.01
N ASP A 56 -29.40 0.53 6.24
CA ASP A 56 -30.66 -0.08 6.68
C ASP A 56 -30.99 0.51 8.06
N GLU A 57 -31.47 1.74 8.04
CA GLU A 57 -32.17 2.37 9.15
C GLU A 57 -33.50 2.82 8.54
N GLY A 58 -34.60 2.24 9.05
CA GLY A 58 -35.92 2.20 8.42
C GLY A 58 -36.65 3.53 8.22
#